data_AF-A0A920SNI6-F1
#
_entry.id   AF-A0A920SNI6-F1
#
_cell.length_a   1.000
_cell.length_b   1.000
_cell.length_c   1.000
_cell.angle_alpha   90.00
_cell.angle_beta   90.00
_cell.angle_gamma   90.00
#
_symmetry.space_group_name_H-M   'P 1'
#
loop_
_entity.id
_entity.type
_entity.pdbx_description
1 polymer ?
#
loop_
_entity_poly.entity_id
_entity_poly.type
_entity_poly.pdbx_seq_one_letter_code
_entity_poly.pdbx_strand_id
1 'polypeptide(L)'
;MYLRIADELYLKRLLVGGLDRVYEISKDFRNEGLSRVHNPEFTMLEWYQAFTDYNDQMILVERLVGHVLDEVVSTRELRYGKEMISFEPPFPRIPLVGALSEALGVDVWDLEDQGYGRERRLSG
;
A
#
# COMPACT_ATOMS: atom_id res chain seq x y z
N MET A 1 -13.89 14.10 -18.88
CA MET A 1 -13.37 14.03 -17.50
C MET A 1 -13.42 12.58 -17.04
N TYR A 2 -12.54 12.19 -16.11
CA TYR A 2 -12.50 10.86 -15.50
C TYR A 2 -12.52 11.03 -13.98
N LEU A 3 -13.14 10.09 -13.26
CA LEU A 3 -12.98 10.01 -11.82
C LEU A 3 -11.54 9.53 -11.51
N ARG A 4 -10.93 10.08 -10.46
CA ARG A 4 -9.54 9.75 -10.11
C ARG A 4 -9.41 8.33 -9.57
N ILE A 5 -8.32 7.67 -9.92
CA ILE A 5 -7.94 6.35 -9.39
C ILE A 5 -6.93 6.44 -8.23
N ALA A 6 -6.34 7.63 -8.08
CA ALA A 6 -5.33 8.07 -7.12
C ALA A 6 -5.18 9.61 -7.22
N ASP A 7 -4.65 10.27 -6.20
CA ASP A 7 -4.34 11.71 -6.20
C ASP A 7 -2.82 12.03 -6.23
N GLU A 8 -1.98 10.99 -6.28
CA GLU A 8 -0.51 11.03 -6.42
C GLU A 8 0.02 12.17 -7.30
N LEU A 9 -0.42 12.25 -8.55
CA LEU A 9 0.14 13.20 -9.52
C LEU A 9 -0.14 14.65 -9.16
N TYR A 10 -1.24 14.93 -8.46
CA TYR A 10 -1.56 16.29 -8.01
C TYR A 10 -0.76 16.64 -6.75
N LEU A 11 -0.65 15.72 -5.80
CA LEU A 11 0.17 15.92 -4.60
C LEU A 11 1.64 16.13 -4.94
N LYS A 12 2.19 15.38 -5.91
CA LYS A 12 3.56 15.62 -6.43
C LYS A 12 3.73 16.98 -7.11
N ARG A 13 2.70 17.53 -7.75
CA ARG A 13 2.76 18.90 -8.30
C ARG A 13 2.81 19.95 -7.19
N LEU A 14 2.16 19.71 -6.06
CA LEU A 14 2.24 20.60 -4.89
C LEU A 14 3.65 20.61 -4.27
N LEU A 15 4.31 19.45 -4.21
CA LEU A 15 5.73 19.36 -3.85
C LEU A 15 6.60 20.21 -4.78
N VAL A 16 6.44 20.05 -6.10
CA VAL A 16 7.15 20.88 -7.10
C VAL A 16 6.82 22.37 -6.92
N GLY A 17 5.60 22.68 -6.50
CA GLY A 17 5.15 24.04 -6.15
C GLY A 17 5.72 24.59 -4.84
N GLY A 18 6.57 23.84 -4.12
CA GLY A 18 7.26 24.28 -2.91
C GLY A 18 6.58 23.89 -1.60
N LEU A 19 5.57 23.01 -1.61
CA LEU A 19 4.99 22.47 -0.38
C LEU A 19 5.73 21.19 0.04
N ASP A 20 6.61 21.28 1.03
CA ASP A 20 7.46 20.17 1.45
C ASP A 20 6.72 18.97 2.05
N ARG A 21 5.49 19.16 2.55
CA ARG A 21 4.68 18.09 3.16
C ARG A 21 3.22 18.31 2.80
N VAL A 22 2.63 17.32 2.13
CA VAL A 22 1.23 17.35 1.71
C VAL A 22 0.58 16.01 1.99
N TYR A 23 -0.71 16.01 2.28
CA TYR A 23 -1.51 14.80 2.38
C TYR A 23 -2.94 15.09 1.93
N GLU A 24 -3.65 14.06 1.50
CA GLU A 24 -5.07 14.12 1.19
C GLU A 24 -5.75 12.84 1.69
N ILE A 25 -6.91 12.99 2.33
CA ILE A 25 -7.82 11.88 2.66
C ILE A 25 -9.06 12.06 1.81
N SER A 26 -9.27 11.16 0.86
CA SER A 26 -10.29 11.39 -0.15
C SER A 26 -10.79 10.13 -0.83
N LYS A 27 -11.76 10.29 -1.73
CA LYS A 27 -12.31 9.20 -2.54
C LYS A 27 -11.48 8.97 -3.80
N ASP A 28 -11.14 7.70 -4.00
CA ASP A 28 -10.68 7.14 -5.26
C ASP A 28 -11.72 6.19 -5.83
N PHE A 29 -11.73 6.11 -7.17
CA PHE A 29 -12.71 5.37 -7.94
C PHE A 29 -11.98 4.41 -8.88
N ARG A 30 -12.18 3.11 -8.71
CA ARG A 30 -11.59 2.09 -9.58
C ARG A 30 -12.69 1.26 -10.21
N ASN A 31 -12.70 1.22 -11.53
CA ASN A 31 -13.68 0.44 -12.30
C ASN A 31 -13.28 -1.04 -12.33
N GLU A 32 -13.35 -1.67 -11.17
CA GLU A 32 -12.96 -3.06 -10.90
C GLU A 32 -14.13 -3.84 -10.28
N GLY A 33 -14.04 -5.17 -10.26
CA GLY A 33 -15.09 -6.02 -9.69
C GLY A 33 -15.22 -5.87 -8.18
N LEU A 34 -16.47 -5.88 -7.68
CA LEU A 34 -16.76 -5.87 -6.25
C LEU A 34 -16.32 -7.18 -5.59
N SER A 35 -15.65 -7.08 -4.44
CA SER A 35 -15.32 -8.25 -3.62
C SER A 35 -15.34 -7.91 -2.13
N ARG A 36 -15.04 -8.88 -1.27
CA ARG A 36 -14.97 -8.66 0.19
C ARG A 36 -13.92 -7.63 0.61
N VAL A 37 -12.95 -7.33 -0.26
CA VAL A 37 -11.84 -6.42 0.00
C VAL A 37 -11.68 -5.33 -1.08
N HIS A 38 -12.60 -5.24 -2.04
CA HIS A 38 -12.57 -4.24 -3.11
C HIS A 38 -13.94 -3.61 -3.26
N ASN A 39 -14.00 -2.28 -3.12
CA ASN A 39 -15.18 -1.47 -3.42
C ASN A 39 -14.83 -0.47 -4.56
N PRO A 40 -15.70 -0.25 -5.57
CA PRO A 40 -15.39 0.65 -6.68
C PRO A 40 -15.14 2.10 -6.29
N GLU A 41 -15.57 2.50 -5.08
CA GLU A 41 -15.25 3.77 -4.46
C GLU A 41 -14.72 3.51 -3.04
N PHE A 42 -13.53 4.01 -2.70
CA PHE A 42 -12.98 3.83 -1.36
C PHE A 42 -12.24 5.08 -0.90
N THR A 43 -12.05 5.19 0.41
CA THR A 43 -11.30 6.29 1.00
C THR A 43 -9.83 5.89 1.10
N MET A 44 -8.94 6.69 0.53
CA MET A 44 -7.50 6.51 0.62
C MET A 44 -6.87 7.72 1.29
N LEU A 45 -5.79 7.47 2.02
CA LEU A 45 -4.89 8.49 2.52
C LEU A 45 -3.62 8.40 1.67
N GLU A 46 -3.31 9.47 0.93
CA GLU A 46 -2.01 9.65 0.29
C GLU A 46 -1.27 10.81 0.97
N TRP A 47 0.05 10.71 1.07
CA TRP A 47 0.89 11.79 1.53
C TRP A 47 2.23 11.78 0.83
N TYR A 48 2.87 12.95 0.77
CA TYR A 48 4.20 13.11 0.23
C TYR A 48 5.00 14.08 1.08
N GLN A 49 6.28 13.76 1.25
CA GLN A 49 7.22 14.53 2.03
C GLN A 49 8.54 14.69 1.27
N ALA A 50 8.93 15.94 0.99
CA ALA A 50 10.20 16.28 0.39
C ALA A 50 11.38 15.84 1.28
N PHE A 51 12.51 15.55 0.65
CA PHE A 51 13.77 15.18 1.33
C PHE A 51 13.68 13.93 2.20
N THR A 52 12.80 13.00 1.85
CA THR A 52 12.69 11.68 2.51
C THR A 52 12.77 10.56 1.50
N ASP A 53 13.18 9.39 1.97
CA ASP A 53 13.13 8.15 1.21
C ASP A 53 12.09 7.18 1.79
N TYR A 54 11.99 5.99 1.20
CA TYR A 54 11.01 5.00 1.65
C TYR A 54 11.30 4.44 3.06
N ASN A 55 12.53 4.52 3.58
CA ASN A 55 12.86 4.12 4.95
C ASN A 55 12.23 5.08 5.97
N ASP A 56 12.27 6.38 5.68
CA ASP A 56 11.56 7.38 6.48
C ASP A 56 10.04 7.11 6.45
N GLN A 57 9.50 6.74 5.29
CA GLN A 57 8.08 6.43 5.15
C GLN A 57 7.67 5.16 5.90
N MET A 58 8.51 4.12 5.94
CA MET A 58 8.25 2.93 6.77
C MET A 58 8.11 3.29 8.25
N ILE A 59 9.02 4.14 8.78
CA ILE A 59 8.96 4.62 10.17
C ILE A 59 7.72 5.47 10.39
N LEU A 60 7.35 6.31 9.42
CA LEU A 60 6.14 7.13 9.51
C LEU A 60 4.87 6.29 9.58
N VAL A 61 4.78 5.21 8.79
CA VAL A 61 3.65 4.27 8.83
C VAL A 61 3.54 3.60 10.19
N GLU A 62 4.65 3.07 10.73
CA GLU A 62 4.69 2.46 12.08
C GLU A 62 4.18 3.44 13.15
N ARG A 63 4.65 4.69 13.10
CA ARG A 63 4.22 5.74 14.04
C ARG A 63 2.75 6.12 13.86
N LEU A 64 2.28 6.25 12.62
CA LEU A 64 0.90 6.61 12.30
C LEU A 64 -0.06 5.54 12.82
N VAL A 65 0.19 4.27 12.49
CA VAL A 65 -0.64 3.14 12.92
C VAL A 65 -0.60 3.01 14.45
N GLY A 66 0.59 3.07 15.06
CA GLY A 66 0.73 3.02 16.51
C GLY A 66 -0.04 4.14 17.21
N HIS A 67 0.06 5.37 16.72
CA HIS A 67 -0.68 6.51 17.28
C HIS A 67 -2.20 6.32 17.19
N VAL A 68 -2.71 5.88 16.05
CA VAL A 68 -4.16 5.61 15.90
C VAL A 68 -4.62 4.52 16.85
N LEU A 69 -3.84 3.44 17.01
CA LEU A 69 -4.17 2.36 17.94
C LEU A 69 -4.18 2.82 19.39
N ASP A 70 -3.18 3.60 19.80
CA ASP A 70 -3.08 4.13 21.16
C ASP A 70 -4.28 5.04 21.48
N GLU A 71 -4.64 5.94 20.56
CA GLU A 71 -5.72 6.92 20.76
C GLU A 71 -7.14 6.33 20.65
N VAL A 72 -7.36 5.40 19.72
CA VAL A 72 -8.71 4.90 19.40
C VAL A 72 -9.02 3.58 20.09
N VAL A 73 -8.02 2.72 20.27
CA VAL A 73 -8.19 1.33 20.77
C VAL A 73 -7.50 1.12 22.13
N SER A 74 -6.52 1.95 22.47
CA SER A 74 -5.72 1.89 23.71
C SER A 74 -4.93 0.59 23.89
N THR A 75 -4.66 -0.13 22.80
CA THR A 75 -3.81 -1.32 22.77
C THR A 75 -3.22 -1.50 21.36
N ARG A 76 -2.02 -2.09 21.30
CA ARG A 76 -1.34 -2.46 20.06
C ARG A 76 -1.41 -3.95 19.75
N GLU A 77 -2.18 -4.71 20.51
CA GLU A 77 -2.48 -6.11 20.23
C GLU A 77 -3.94 -6.27 19.85
N LEU A 78 -4.20 -6.68 18.60
CA LEU A 78 -5.55 -6.88 18.09
C LEU A 78 -5.79 -8.32 17.68
N ARG A 79 -7.00 -8.81 17.98
CA ARG A 79 -7.46 -10.11 17.49
C ARG A 79 -8.05 -9.96 16.10
N TYR A 80 -7.54 -10.74 15.14
CA TYR A 80 -8.11 -10.86 13.80
C TYR A 80 -8.43 -12.33 13.50
N GLY A 81 -9.72 -12.67 13.52
CA GLY A 81 -10.17 -14.06 13.45
C GLY A 81 -9.65 -14.87 14.65
N LYS A 82 -8.80 -15.86 14.38
CA LYS A 82 -8.16 -16.69 15.42
C LYS A 82 -6.79 -16.16 15.85
N GLU A 83 -6.19 -15.28 15.06
CA GLU A 83 -4.84 -14.78 15.26
C GLU A 83 -4.83 -13.56 16.18
N MET A 84 -3.79 -13.47 17.00
CA MET A 84 -3.43 -12.26 17.73
C MET A 84 -2.32 -11.56 16.95
N ILE A 85 -2.56 -10.32 16.54
CA ILE A 85 -1.62 -9.50 15.77
C ILE A 85 -1.06 -8.43 16.68
N SER A 86 0.27 -8.37 16.78
CA SER A 86 0.98 -7.27 17.43
C SER A 86 1.33 -6.20 16.42
N PHE A 87 1.07 -4.94 16.78
CA PHE A 87 1.45 -3.74 16.04
C PHE A 87 2.58 -2.98 16.77
N GLU A 88 3.40 -3.69 17.54
CA GLU A 88 4.61 -3.11 18.10
C GLU A 88 5.69 -2.95 17.02
N PRO A 89 6.29 -1.76 16.87
CA PRO A 89 7.42 -1.56 15.96
C PRO A 89 8.71 -2.18 16.51
N PRO A 90 9.69 -2.48 15.65
CA PRO A 90 9.65 -2.32 14.20
C PRO A 90 8.82 -3.41 13.51
N PHE A 91 8.09 -3.05 12.45
CA PHE A 91 7.41 -4.03 11.61
C PHE A 91 8.43 -4.84 10.81
N PRO A 92 8.16 -6.15 10.55
CA PRO A 92 9.05 -6.96 9.74
C PRO A 92 9.28 -6.38 8.34
N ARG A 93 10.55 -6.22 7.95
CA ARG A 93 10.95 -5.77 6.60
C ARG A 93 11.38 -6.98 5.78
N ILE A 94 10.52 -7.40 4.87
CA ILE A 94 10.69 -8.63 4.11
C ILE A 94 10.93 -8.28 2.64
N PRO A 95 12.11 -8.60 2.06
CA PRO A 95 12.35 -8.41 0.63
C PRO A 95 11.44 -9.30 -0.21
N LEU A 96 10.69 -8.70 -1.15
CA LEU A 96 9.72 -9.40 -2.00
C LEU A 96 10.32 -10.60 -2.73
N VAL A 97 11.44 -10.38 -3.42
CA VAL A 97 12.13 -11.40 -4.22
C VAL A 97 12.60 -12.57 -3.36
N GLY A 98 13.19 -12.27 -2.20
CA GLY A 98 13.67 -13.30 -1.28
C GLY A 98 12.51 -14.13 -0.71
N ALA A 99 11.46 -13.48 -0.23
CA ALA A 99 10.28 -14.17 0.29
C ALA A 99 9.56 -15.01 -0.77
N LEU A 100 9.49 -14.50 -2.01
CA LEU A 100 8.91 -15.25 -3.11
C LEU A 100 9.76 -16.47 -3.48
N SER A 101 11.08 -16.32 -3.51
CA SER A 101 12.01 -17.43 -3.78
C SER A 101 11.92 -18.51 -2.70
N GLU A 102 11.85 -18.12 -1.43
CA GLU A 102 11.65 -19.02 -0.30
C GLU A 102 10.31 -19.76 -0.41
N ALA A 103 9.22 -19.05 -0.70
CA ALA A 103 7.89 -19.63 -0.82
C ALA A 103 7.78 -20.62 -2.01
N LEU A 104 8.52 -20.37 -3.10
CA LEU A 104 8.52 -21.22 -4.29
C LEU A 104 9.58 -22.34 -4.25
N GLY A 105 10.57 -22.22 -3.36
CA GLY A 105 11.71 -23.14 -3.28
C GLY A 105 12.67 -23.04 -4.46
N VAL A 106 12.62 -21.95 -5.25
CA VAL A 106 13.45 -21.69 -6.42
C VAL A 106 13.86 -20.22 -6.44
N ASP A 107 15.04 -19.89 -6.97
CA ASP A 107 15.40 -18.49 -7.19
C ASP A 107 14.54 -17.93 -8.32
N VAL A 108 13.76 -16.89 -8.02
CA VAL A 108 12.88 -16.24 -9.00
C VAL A 108 13.64 -15.56 -10.13
N TRP A 109 14.92 -15.22 -9.94
CA TRP A 109 15.77 -14.69 -11.01
C TRP A 109 16.18 -15.75 -12.03
N ASP A 110 16.15 -17.02 -11.63
CA ASP A 110 16.47 -18.16 -12.48
C ASP A 110 15.23 -18.70 -13.22
N LEU A 111 14.05 -18.13 -12.97
CA LEU A 111 12.84 -18.50 -13.70
C LEU A 111 12.89 -17.94 -15.12
N GLU A 112 12.82 -18.84 -16.11
CA GLU A 112 12.65 -18.45 -17.50
C GLU A 112 11.26 -17.82 -17.71
N ASP A 113 11.23 -16.69 -18.41
CA ASP A 113 9.98 -16.07 -18.83
C ASP A 113 9.26 -17.01 -19.81
N GLN A 114 8.19 -17.66 -19.35
CA GLN A 114 7.36 -18.53 -20.19
C GLN A 114 6.47 -17.74 -21.16
N GLY A 115 6.63 -16.42 -21.27
CA GLY A 115 6.01 -15.60 -22.31
C GLY A 115 4.49 -15.64 -22.23
N TYR A 116 3.90 -14.98 -21.22
CA TYR A 116 2.46 -14.72 -21.21
C TYR A 116 2.10 -13.57 -22.18
N GLY A 117 2.21 -13.84 -23.47
CA GLY A 117 1.79 -12.96 -24.56
C GLY A 117 0.30 -13.11 -24.89
N ARG A 118 -0.50 -12.06 -24.62
CA ARG A 118 -1.63 -11.60 -25.46
C ARG A 118 -2.83 -12.53 -25.77
N GLU A 119 -3.22 -13.50 -24.93
CA GLU A 119 -4.44 -14.31 -25.19
C GLU A 119 -5.57 -14.20 -24.13
N ARG A 120 -5.81 -13.01 -23.58
CA ARG A 120 -7.12 -12.71 -22.97
C ARG A 120 -7.74 -11.47 -23.61
N ARG A 121 -8.12 -11.58 -24.89
CA ARG A 121 -9.15 -10.72 -25.46
C ARG A 121 -10.49 -11.10 -24.85
N LEU A 122 -11.10 -10.13 -24.19
CA LEU A 122 -12.54 -9.87 -24.07
C LEU A 122 -13.45 -11.00 -24.59
N SER A 123 -13.96 -11.80 -23.66
CA SER A 123 -15.21 -12.55 -23.85
C SER A 123 -16.00 -12.43 -22.55
N GLY A 124 -17.02 -11.56 -22.56
CA GLY A 124 -17.90 -11.25 -21.45
C GLY A 124 -18.32 -9.80 -21.48
#